data_AF-A0A1Z5KQC1-F1
#
_entry.id   AF-A0A1Z5KQC1-F1
#
_cell.length_a   1.000
_cell.length_b   1.000
_cell.length_c   1.000
_cell.angle_alpha   90.00
_cell.angle_beta   90.00
_cell.angle_gamma   90.00
#
_symmetry.space_group_name_H-M   'P 1'
#
loop_
_entity.id
_entity.type
_entity.pdbx_description
1 polymer ?
#
loop_
_entity_poly.entity_id
_entity_poly.type
_entity_poly.pdbx_seq_one_letter_code
_entity_poly.pdbx_strand_id
1 'polypeptide(L)'
;MWELAEAFNALIVFMEHRYEGESIPSPNITDCMAYSSSVQALADYANFIERHLFRQGTDTVLARPVIAFGGSYGGMLTAWMRMKYPSIITGGIAASAPIWGFPLNFPNKIDAAFQVIQMSLDKHYPPTEDSEEENYCSTNLLASFPLIQYLASEGATGRNMLSEVFRLCSPLQEKDASDLISWVQTPWFDLAEGSFPYPSSYIPFALTHNENAKLPAWPLQSACWVQSRLAKDLGVDFSGDLSVVKYNITYGKSGLVLGVDWNKITVIGAPETPEQMYDAASLLDEVRDAVAIWYNITNDLLCYDLVPAPNMGHNDAVDNFFGLRSITGLSAVSRNLASDAEKACFEQMSKGSWEALCCNEEMNLIITDAGGLGRDFLWPPSHPRGTTSYSDVLRNRGGDLAGTVCNDLHGYFGFPRDPPDSWSTAYDIIYGGRRIQSHSNIIFSNGMLDPWSAAGVYVADPTKNADHISDVLVPGLSLQKINDRDLVALIMDYGGHHTDLMFSSPLDPPSISKAREIEKEYIAKWVDQFWSKT
;
A
#
# COMPACT_ATOMS: atom_id res chain seq x y z
N MET A 1 17.87 -6.14 -9.51
CA MET A 1 18.04 -6.45 -10.97
C MET A 1 19.43 -6.13 -11.48
N TRP A 2 19.90 -4.87 -11.42
CA TRP A 2 21.22 -4.46 -11.92
C TRP A 2 22.39 -5.29 -11.36
N GLU A 3 22.40 -5.51 -10.05
CA GLU A 3 23.43 -6.33 -9.36
C GLU A 3 23.38 -7.82 -9.78
N LEU A 4 22.18 -8.35 -10.05
CA LEU A 4 22.02 -9.74 -10.50
C LEU A 4 22.46 -9.91 -11.94
N ALA A 5 22.19 -8.94 -12.80
CA ALA A 5 22.50 -9.05 -14.23
C ALA A 5 23.99 -9.20 -14.50
N GLU A 6 24.85 -8.54 -13.72
CA GLU A 6 26.31 -8.76 -13.81
C GLU A 6 26.66 -10.21 -13.47
N ALA A 7 26.10 -10.76 -12.38
CA ALA A 7 26.37 -12.13 -11.95
C ALA A 7 25.90 -13.20 -12.95
N PHE A 8 24.83 -12.92 -13.71
CA PHE A 8 24.28 -13.83 -14.72
C PHE A 8 24.67 -13.48 -16.17
N ASN A 9 25.47 -12.43 -16.37
CA ASN A 9 25.73 -11.85 -17.70
C ASN A 9 24.43 -11.65 -18.51
N ALA A 10 23.40 -11.10 -17.85
CA ALA A 10 22.05 -11.01 -18.35
C ALA A 10 21.79 -9.67 -19.06
N LEU A 11 20.95 -9.71 -20.10
CA LEU A 11 20.32 -8.52 -20.65
C LEU A 11 19.22 -8.04 -19.68
N ILE A 12 19.22 -6.76 -19.36
CA ILE A 12 18.13 -6.13 -18.61
C ILE A 12 17.16 -5.46 -19.59
N VAL A 13 15.87 -5.72 -19.40
CA VAL A 13 14.79 -5.08 -20.13
C VAL A 13 13.76 -4.58 -19.11
N PHE A 14 13.54 -3.27 -19.06
CA PHE A 14 12.39 -2.68 -18.37
C PHE A 14 11.30 -2.43 -19.41
N MET A 15 10.15 -3.04 -19.20
CA MET A 15 9.00 -2.88 -20.08
C MET A 15 7.99 -1.96 -19.40
N GLU A 16 7.83 -0.76 -19.96
CA GLU A 16 6.81 0.18 -19.49
C GLU A 16 5.41 -0.41 -19.74
N HIS A 17 4.50 -0.24 -18.78
CA HIS A 17 3.13 -0.71 -18.91
C HIS A 17 2.40 0.13 -19.97
N ARG A 18 1.51 -0.48 -20.75
CA ARG A 18 0.63 0.27 -21.65
C ARG A 18 -0.13 1.36 -20.88
N TYR A 19 -0.36 2.51 -21.50
CA TYR A 19 -1.00 3.67 -20.87
C TYR A 19 -0.23 4.31 -19.71
N GLU A 20 1.01 3.90 -19.47
CA GLU A 20 1.93 4.57 -18.54
C GLU A 20 3.06 5.25 -19.31
N GLY A 21 3.58 6.34 -18.74
CA GLY A 21 4.72 7.08 -19.28
C GLY A 21 4.55 7.48 -20.76
N GLU A 22 5.43 6.97 -21.62
CA GLU A 22 5.42 7.22 -23.06
C GLU A 22 4.67 6.15 -23.87
N SER A 23 4.25 5.06 -23.22
CA SER A 23 3.63 3.88 -23.83
C SER A 23 2.12 4.05 -24.05
N ILE A 24 1.73 5.17 -24.67
CA ILE A 24 0.34 5.52 -24.94
C ILE A 24 -0.10 4.98 -26.32
N PRO A 25 -1.18 4.16 -26.41
CA PRO A 25 -1.70 3.70 -27.69
C PRO A 25 -2.17 4.83 -28.62
N SER A 26 -2.35 4.52 -29.91
CA SER A 26 -2.80 5.50 -30.89
C SER A 26 -4.13 6.15 -30.49
N PRO A 27 -4.29 7.48 -30.61
CA PRO A 27 -5.47 8.21 -30.13
C PRO A 27 -6.74 7.97 -30.97
N ASN A 28 -6.64 7.29 -32.11
CA ASN A 28 -7.78 7.00 -32.99
C ASN A 28 -8.57 5.77 -32.55
N ILE A 29 -8.85 5.67 -31.24
CA ILE A 29 -9.54 4.55 -30.61
C ILE A 29 -10.79 5.09 -29.91
N THR A 30 -11.95 4.59 -30.29
CA THR A 30 -13.19 4.72 -29.51
C THR A 30 -13.05 3.90 -28.22
N ASP A 31 -13.50 4.40 -27.07
CA ASP A 31 -13.29 3.80 -25.75
C ASP A 31 -11.78 3.68 -25.44
N CYS A 32 -11.07 4.80 -25.53
CA CYS A 32 -9.60 4.83 -25.55
C CYS A 32 -8.92 4.12 -24.37
N MET A 33 -9.56 4.03 -23.21
CA MET A 33 -9.03 3.32 -22.04
C MET A 33 -9.45 1.85 -21.97
N ALA A 34 -10.33 1.36 -22.86
CA ALA A 34 -10.86 -0.01 -22.80
C ALA A 34 -9.80 -1.11 -22.91
N TYR A 35 -8.61 -0.80 -23.43
CA TYR A 35 -7.49 -1.75 -23.50
C TYR A 35 -6.49 -1.59 -22.36
N SER A 36 -6.77 -0.74 -21.36
CA SER A 36 -6.02 -0.70 -20.10
C SER A 36 -6.44 -1.90 -19.25
N SER A 37 -5.76 -3.02 -19.44
CA SER A 37 -6.03 -4.26 -18.73
C SER A 37 -4.77 -5.09 -18.54
N SER A 38 -4.71 -5.83 -17.43
CA SER A 38 -3.63 -6.74 -17.10
C SER A 38 -3.46 -7.80 -18.20
N VAL A 39 -4.54 -8.39 -18.71
CA VAL A 39 -4.48 -9.40 -19.79
C VAL A 39 -3.76 -8.87 -21.02
N GLN A 40 -4.05 -7.63 -21.39
CA GLN A 40 -3.44 -7.01 -22.55
C GLN A 40 -1.98 -6.61 -22.29
N ALA A 41 -1.65 -6.10 -21.11
CA ALA A 41 -0.27 -5.83 -20.71
C ALA A 41 0.61 -7.09 -20.75
N LEU A 42 0.11 -8.21 -20.21
CA LEU A 42 0.82 -9.51 -20.28
C LEU A 42 1.04 -9.96 -21.73
N ALA A 43 0.07 -9.71 -22.62
CA ALA A 43 0.20 -10.02 -24.04
C ALA A 43 1.25 -9.15 -24.74
N ASP A 44 1.37 -7.86 -24.39
CA ASP A 44 2.44 -6.98 -24.90
C ASP A 44 3.82 -7.50 -24.50
N TYR A 45 3.98 -7.88 -23.23
CA TYR A 45 5.25 -8.41 -22.73
C TYR A 45 5.64 -9.70 -23.44
N ALA A 46 4.69 -10.65 -23.56
CA ALA A 46 4.90 -11.88 -24.30
C ALA A 46 5.29 -11.61 -25.77
N ASN A 47 4.55 -10.72 -26.46
CA ASN A 47 4.79 -10.40 -27.86
C ASN A 47 6.16 -9.75 -28.08
N PHE A 48 6.54 -8.82 -27.20
CA PHE A 48 7.83 -8.15 -27.26
C PHE A 48 8.98 -9.14 -27.11
N ILE A 49 8.92 -10.01 -26.09
CA ILE A 49 9.96 -11.02 -25.82
C ILE A 49 10.10 -11.95 -27.03
N GLU A 50 9.00 -12.50 -27.54
CA GLU A 50 9.04 -13.40 -28.69
C GLU A 50 9.58 -12.73 -29.95
N ARG A 51 9.19 -11.49 -30.24
CA ARG A 51 9.56 -10.81 -31.49
C ARG A 51 10.93 -10.18 -31.46
N HIS A 52 11.37 -9.67 -30.31
CA HIS A 52 12.58 -8.85 -30.21
C HIS A 52 13.70 -9.52 -29.43
N LEU A 53 13.40 -10.45 -28.53
CA LEU A 53 14.43 -11.12 -27.72
C LEU A 53 14.73 -12.55 -28.18
N PHE A 54 13.72 -13.26 -28.68
CA PHE A 54 13.87 -14.62 -29.18
C PHE A 54 14.12 -14.71 -30.68
N ARG A 55 13.92 -13.66 -31.48
CA ARG A 55 14.17 -13.72 -32.92
C ARG A 55 15.42 -12.96 -33.33
N GLN A 56 16.23 -13.58 -34.18
CA GLN A 56 17.34 -12.95 -34.89
C GLN A 56 17.10 -13.08 -36.41
N GLY A 57 16.58 -12.03 -37.03
CA GLY A 57 16.11 -12.10 -38.43
C GLY A 57 14.78 -12.86 -38.56
N THR A 58 14.49 -13.39 -39.75
CA THR A 58 13.21 -14.05 -40.06
C THR A 58 13.15 -15.51 -39.61
N ASP A 59 14.30 -16.22 -39.61
CA ASP A 59 14.31 -17.68 -39.50
C ASP A 59 15.01 -18.23 -38.24
N THR A 60 15.72 -17.40 -37.48
CA THR A 60 16.46 -17.86 -36.29
C THR A 60 15.69 -17.56 -35.01
N VAL A 61 15.38 -18.62 -34.25
CA VAL A 61 14.84 -18.52 -32.88
C VAL A 61 15.95 -18.83 -31.88
N LEU A 62 16.22 -17.89 -30.98
CA LEU A 62 17.19 -17.98 -29.91
C LEU A 62 16.51 -18.51 -28.65
N ALA A 63 16.95 -19.67 -28.16
CA ALA A 63 16.58 -20.14 -26.84
C ALA A 63 17.29 -19.29 -25.79
N ARG A 64 16.53 -18.66 -24.89
CA ARG A 64 17.06 -17.84 -23.79
C ARG A 64 16.16 -17.99 -22.57
N PRO A 65 16.73 -18.24 -21.38
CA PRO A 65 15.94 -18.17 -20.17
C PRO A 65 15.56 -16.72 -19.88
N VAL A 66 14.32 -16.47 -19.50
CA VAL A 66 13.81 -15.15 -19.15
C VAL A 66 13.28 -15.19 -17.73
N ILE A 67 13.81 -14.32 -16.87
CA ILE A 67 13.34 -14.18 -15.49
C ILE A 67 12.54 -12.88 -15.40
N ALA A 68 11.29 -12.98 -14.99
CA ALA A 68 10.43 -11.82 -14.76
C ALA A 68 10.65 -11.27 -13.34
N PHE A 69 10.64 -9.94 -13.20
CA PHE A 69 10.75 -9.26 -11.91
C PHE A 69 9.67 -8.18 -11.84
N GLY A 70 9.08 -8.00 -10.66
CA GLY A 70 8.20 -6.88 -10.41
C GLY A 70 7.80 -6.78 -8.94
N GLY A 71 7.58 -5.53 -8.50
CA GLY A 71 7.06 -5.19 -7.19
C GLY A 71 5.59 -4.77 -7.27
N SER A 72 4.80 -4.97 -6.21
CA SER A 72 3.42 -4.50 -6.15
C SER A 72 2.54 -5.09 -7.27
N TYR A 73 1.77 -4.27 -7.99
CA TYR A 73 1.09 -4.66 -9.23
C TYR A 73 2.05 -5.26 -10.28
N GLY A 74 3.27 -4.75 -10.42
CA GLY A 74 4.31 -5.38 -11.25
C GLY A 74 4.67 -6.80 -10.79
N GLY A 75 4.59 -7.06 -9.48
CA GLY A 75 4.75 -8.39 -8.90
C GLY A 75 3.57 -9.30 -9.23
N MET A 76 2.33 -8.77 -9.22
CA MET A 76 1.15 -9.49 -9.70
C MET A 76 1.33 -9.89 -11.18
N LEU A 77 1.73 -8.93 -12.02
CA LEU A 77 2.05 -9.18 -13.43
C LEU A 77 3.16 -10.21 -13.61
N THR A 78 4.20 -10.19 -12.77
CA THR A 78 5.29 -11.18 -12.81
C THR A 78 4.79 -12.59 -12.52
N ALA A 79 3.98 -12.76 -11.46
CA ALA A 79 3.38 -14.03 -11.13
C ALA A 79 2.49 -14.53 -12.28
N TRP A 80 1.61 -13.67 -12.80
CA TRP A 80 0.69 -14.02 -13.87
C TRP A 80 1.38 -14.28 -15.21
N MET A 81 2.45 -13.56 -15.52
CA MET A 81 3.31 -13.83 -16.68
C MET A 81 3.87 -15.25 -16.61
N ARG A 82 4.43 -15.67 -15.47
CA ARG A 82 4.94 -17.03 -15.31
C ARG A 82 3.83 -18.09 -15.34
N MET A 83 2.64 -17.79 -14.81
CA MET A 83 1.49 -18.69 -14.82
C MET A 83 0.88 -18.89 -16.22
N LYS A 84 0.80 -17.81 -17.02
CA LYS A 84 0.10 -17.80 -18.32
C LYS A 84 1.01 -18.00 -19.52
N TYR A 85 2.27 -17.57 -19.43
CA TYR A 85 3.26 -17.69 -20.49
C TYR A 85 4.49 -18.48 -20.03
N PRO A 86 4.33 -19.72 -19.49
CA PRO A 86 5.45 -20.50 -18.94
C PRO A 86 6.45 -20.99 -20.00
N SER A 87 6.09 -20.92 -21.29
CA SER A 87 7.00 -21.18 -22.42
C SER A 87 7.92 -20.00 -22.73
N ILE A 88 7.55 -18.78 -22.29
CA ILE A 88 8.31 -17.54 -22.51
C ILE A 88 9.12 -17.19 -21.27
N ILE A 89 8.49 -17.27 -20.08
CA ILE A 89 9.10 -16.86 -18.81
C ILE A 89 9.58 -18.09 -18.06
N THR A 90 10.88 -18.22 -17.82
CA THR A 90 11.50 -19.37 -17.14
C THR A 90 11.21 -19.41 -15.64
N GLY A 91 11.14 -18.24 -14.99
CA GLY A 91 10.80 -18.08 -13.59
C GLY A 91 10.55 -16.61 -13.25
N GLY A 92 10.13 -16.30 -12.03
CA GLY A 92 9.89 -14.91 -11.64
C GLY A 92 9.98 -14.62 -10.14
N ILE A 93 10.35 -13.37 -9.83
CA ILE A 93 10.35 -12.80 -8.48
C ILE A 93 9.17 -11.83 -8.39
N ALA A 94 8.09 -12.27 -7.75
CA ALA A 94 6.86 -11.52 -7.54
C ALA A 94 6.89 -10.89 -6.14
N ALA A 95 7.53 -9.73 -6.03
CA ALA A 95 7.80 -9.08 -4.76
C ALA A 95 6.63 -8.22 -4.28
N SER A 96 6.23 -8.38 -3.01
CA SER A 96 5.04 -7.76 -2.40
C SER A 96 3.83 -7.78 -3.34
N ALA A 97 3.54 -8.95 -3.94
CA ALA A 97 2.47 -9.10 -4.92
C ALA A 97 1.16 -9.52 -4.24
N PRO A 98 0.15 -8.63 -4.09
CA PRO A 98 -1.09 -8.91 -3.37
C PRO A 98 -2.09 -9.73 -4.20
N ILE A 99 -1.66 -10.82 -4.84
CA ILE A 99 -2.52 -11.63 -5.73
C ILE A 99 -3.69 -12.31 -5.00
N TRP A 100 -3.66 -12.35 -3.67
CA TRP A 100 -4.75 -12.84 -2.82
C TRP A 100 -5.52 -11.71 -2.14
N GLY A 101 -5.38 -10.46 -2.56
CA GLY A 101 -6.09 -9.30 -1.98
C GLY A 101 -7.55 -9.13 -2.40
N PHE A 102 -8.06 -10.04 -3.24
CA PHE A 102 -9.43 -9.99 -3.75
C PHE A 102 -10.45 -10.63 -2.79
N PRO A 103 -11.72 -10.18 -2.75
CA PRO A 103 -12.73 -10.67 -1.82
C PRO A 103 -12.89 -12.20 -1.81
N LEU A 104 -12.90 -12.84 -2.99
CA LEU A 104 -12.98 -14.30 -3.13
C LEU A 104 -11.76 -15.04 -2.58
N ASN A 105 -10.59 -14.40 -2.65
CA ASN A 105 -9.32 -14.98 -2.26
C ASN A 105 -8.91 -14.62 -0.84
N PHE A 106 -9.72 -13.85 -0.10
CA PHE A 106 -9.34 -13.38 1.23
C PHE A 106 -10.45 -13.38 2.28
N PRO A 107 -11.34 -14.38 2.33
CA PRO A 107 -12.55 -14.30 3.16
C PRO A 107 -12.25 -14.03 4.64
N ASN A 108 -13.01 -13.11 5.24
CA ASN A 108 -13.04 -12.81 6.68
C ASN A 108 -11.77 -12.15 7.27
N LYS A 109 -10.96 -11.49 6.44
CA LYS A 109 -9.77 -10.73 6.86
C LYS A 109 -9.86 -9.26 6.44
N ILE A 110 -10.99 -8.64 6.73
CA ILE A 110 -11.40 -7.37 6.11
C ILE A 110 -10.51 -6.17 6.46
N ASP A 111 -9.91 -6.15 7.65
CA ASP A 111 -9.04 -5.10 8.20
C ASP A 111 -7.55 -5.51 8.25
N ALA A 112 -7.17 -6.58 7.55
CA ALA A 112 -5.85 -7.20 7.75
C ALA A 112 -4.67 -6.29 7.38
N ALA A 113 -4.81 -5.40 6.40
CA ALA A 113 -3.74 -4.46 6.07
C ALA A 113 -3.44 -3.51 7.25
N PHE A 114 -4.48 -3.01 7.93
CA PHE A 114 -4.34 -2.17 9.12
C PHE A 114 -3.92 -2.97 10.36
N GLN A 115 -4.23 -4.26 10.44
CA GLN A 115 -3.66 -5.13 11.46
C GLN A 115 -2.14 -5.30 11.28
N VAL A 116 -1.63 -5.35 10.05
CA VAL A 116 -0.17 -5.35 9.81
C VAL A 116 0.47 -4.07 10.31
N ILE A 117 -0.16 -2.91 10.06
CA ILE A 117 0.31 -1.62 10.58
C ILE A 117 0.25 -1.60 12.11
N GLN A 118 -0.86 -2.02 12.72
CA GLN A 118 -1.01 -2.14 14.17
C GLN A 118 0.11 -2.99 14.78
N MET A 119 0.36 -4.19 14.23
CA MET A 119 1.43 -5.08 14.68
C MET A 119 2.82 -4.45 14.53
N SER A 120 2.98 -3.58 13.54
CA SER A 120 4.21 -2.83 13.30
C SER A 120 4.36 -1.66 14.29
N LEU A 121 3.27 -1.04 14.71
CA LEU A 121 3.27 0.00 15.76
C LEU A 121 3.52 -0.60 17.15
N ASP A 122 3.04 -1.81 17.42
CA ASP A 122 3.14 -2.48 18.72
C ASP A 122 4.52 -3.09 18.99
N LYS A 123 5.40 -3.16 17.98
CA LYS A 123 6.74 -3.72 18.10
C LYS A 123 7.77 -2.76 17.55
N HIS A 124 8.90 -2.64 18.25
CA HIS A 124 10.02 -1.86 17.75
C HIS A 124 10.81 -2.63 16.68
N TYR A 125 11.07 -1.97 15.54
CA TYR A 125 11.84 -2.54 14.43
C TYR A 125 13.03 -1.65 14.01
N PRO A 126 14.19 -2.25 13.69
CA PRO A 126 14.54 -3.65 13.96
C PRO A 126 14.53 -3.92 15.47
N PRO A 127 14.27 -5.16 15.92
CA PRO A 127 14.23 -5.46 17.35
C PRO A 127 15.57 -5.06 17.99
N THR A 128 15.49 -4.23 19.02
CA THR A 128 16.63 -3.81 19.85
C THR A 128 16.83 -4.81 20.99
N GLU A 129 18.04 -4.88 21.55
CA GLU A 129 18.31 -5.73 22.73
C GLU A 129 17.40 -5.37 23.92
N ASP A 130 16.91 -4.11 23.97
CA ASP A 130 15.96 -3.58 24.96
C ASP A 130 14.47 -3.73 24.56
N SER A 131 14.12 -4.72 23.73
CA SER A 131 12.75 -4.96 23.25
C SER A 131 11.67 -5.27 24.33
N GLU A 132 12.03 -5.17 25.61
CA GLU A 132 11.11 -5.21 26.76
C GLU A 132 10.60 -3.81 27.19
N GLU A 133 11.01 -2.72 26.55
CA GLU A 133 10.47 -1.38 26.87
C GLU A 133 8.96 -1.33 26.55
N GLU A 134 8.16 -0.85 27.51
CA GLU A 134 6.71 -0.66 27.31
C GLU A 134 6.47 0.26 26.11
N ASN A 135 5.54 -0.13 25.23
CA ASN A 135 5.22 0.58 24.01
C ASN A 135 3.77 1.05 24.01
N TYR A 136 3.60 2.37 23.86
CA TYR A 136 2.29 3.02 23.89
C TYR A 136 1.90 3.66 22.56
N CYS A 137 2.64 3.44 21.45
CA CYS A 137 2.40 4.19 20.22
C CYS A 137 0.98 4.01 19.67
N SER A 138 0.53 2.75 19.51
CA SER A 138 -0.82 2.47 19.01
C SER A 138 -1.91 2.92 19.96
N THR A 139 -1.71 2.78 21.28
CA THR A 139 -2.70 3.20 22.30
C THR A 139 -2.84 4.71 22.38
N ASN A 140 -1.72 5.44 22.35
CA ASN A 140 -1.71 6.90 22.33
C ASN A 140 -2.33 7.44 21.03
N LEU A 141 -2.02 6.80 19.90
CA LEU A 141 -2.60 7.14 18.61
C LEU A 141 -4.12 6.90 18.60
N LEU A 142 -4.59 5.72 19.05
CA LEU A 142 -6.01 5.40 19.16
C LEU A 142 -6.76 6.39 20.06
N ALA A 143 -6.14 6.80 21.18
CA ALA A 143 -6.73 7.76 22.11
C ALA A 143 -6.82 9.19 21.54
N SER A 144 -5.99 9.52 20.55
CA SER A 144 -5.99 10.85 19.94
C SER A 144 -7.27 11.15 19.18
N PHE A 145 -7.88 10.18 18.50
CA PHE A 145 -9.01 10.45 17.62
C PHE A 145 -10.29 10.84 18.38
N PRO A 146 -10.68 10.13 19.46
CA PRO A 146 -11.78 10.58 20.31
C PRO A 146 -11.51 11.95 20.95
N LEU A 147 -10.24 12.25 21.29
CA LEU A 147 -9.86 13.54 21.84
C LEU A 147 -10.04 14.67 20.82
N ILE A 148 -9.63 14.47 19.56
CA ILE A 148 -9.85 15.41 18.45
C ILE A 148 -11.35 15.66 18.27
N GLN A 149 -12.15 14.61 18.22
CA GLN A 149 -13.60 14.72 18.05
C GLN A 149 -14.27 15.43 19.23
N TYR A 150 -13.82 15.17 20.46
CA TYR A 150 -14.30 15.87 21.66
C TYR A 150 -13.97 17.36 21.60
N LEU A 151 -12.70 17.72 21.41
CA LEU A 151 -12.27 19.12 21.36
C LEU A 151 -12.95 19.89 20.21
N ALA A 152 -13.15 19.26 19.05
CA ALA A 152 -13.89 19.88 17.95
C ALA A 152 -15.35 20.22 18.31
N SER A 153 -15.95 19.45 19.23
CA SER A 153 -17.32 19.65 19.71
C SER A 153 -17.46 20.70 20.83
N GLU A 154 -16.36 21.10 21.48
CA GLU A 154 -16.32 22.12 22.55
C GLU A 154 -16.38 23.57 22.02
N GLY A 155 -17.03 23.77 20.87
CA GLY A 155 -17.21 25.08 20.25
C GLY A 155 -15.92 25.73 19.75
N ALA A 156 -15.87 27.06 19.76
CA ALA A 156 -14.73 27.81 19.21
C ALA A 156 -13.43 27.60 20.02
N THR A 157 -13.53 27.41 21.34
CA THR A 157 -12.38 27.21 22.21
C THR A 157 -11.61 25.95 21.83
N GLY A 158 -12.31 24.80 21.75
CA GLY A 158 -11.65 23.54 21.40
C GLY A 158 -11.14 23.51 19.95
N ARG A 159 -11.85 24.13 19.00
CA ARG A 159 -11.36 24.26 17.61
C ARG A 159 -10.13 25.17 17.48
N ASN A 160 -10.05 26.26 18.26
CA ASN A 160 -8.85 27.09 18.30
C ASN A 160 -7.67 26.31 18.89
N MET A 161 -7.90 25.54 19.96
CA MET A 161 -6.89 24.66 20.53
C MET A 161 -6.38 23.63 19.52
N LEU A 162 -7.27 22.96 18.79
CA LEU A 162 -6.87 22.05 17.72
C LEU A 162 -6.07 22.75 16.61
N SER A 163 -6.48 23.96 16.23
CA SER A 163 -5.77 24.76 15.21
C SER A 163 -4.35 25.10 15.65
N GLU A 164 -4.16 25.45 16.92
CA GLU A 164 -2.84 25.75 17.50
C GLU A 164 -1.99 24.49 17.63
N VAL A 165 -2.53 23.42 18.21
CA VAL A 165 -1.80 22.17 18.45
C VAL A 165 -1.40 21.52 17.14
N PHE A 166 -2.26 21.45 16.13
CA PHE A 166 -1.89 20.93 14.82
C PHE A 166 -1.17 21.94 13.93
N ARG A 167 -0.96 23.18 14.38
CA ARG A 167 -0.35 24.28 13.60
C ARG A 167 -1.02 24.46 12.24
N LEU A 168 -2.34 24.51 12.21
CA LEU A 168 -3.09 24.63 10.95
C LEU A 168 -2.90 26.02 10.33
N CYS A 169 -2.79 26.08 9.01
CA CYS A 169 -2.66 27.36 8.30
C CYS A 169 -3.94 28.20 8.37
N SER A 170 -5.10 27.54 8.50
CA SER A 170 -6.40 28.16 8.65
C SER A 170 -7.10 27.66 9.92
N PRO A 171 -7.89 28.51 10.62
CA PRO A 171 -8.64 28.07 11.79
C PRO A 171 -9.62 26.94 11.44
N LEU A 172 -9.62 25.87 12.24
CA LEU A 172 -10.48 24.72 12.06
C LEU A 172 -11.96 25.10 12.18
N GLN A 173 -12.75 24.80 11.16
CA GLN A 173 -14.21 24.96 11.22
C GLN A 173 -14.88 23.67 11.68
N GLU A 174 -16.12 23.78 12.15
CA GLU A 174 -16.90 22.62 12.61
C GLU A 174 -17.05 21.55 11.54
N LYS A 175 -17.22 21.95 10.28
CA LYS A 175 -17.36 21.04 9.13
C LYS A 175 -16.06 20.29 8.78
N ASP A 176 -14.90 20.77 9.24
CA ASP A 176 -13.58 20.24 8.88
C ASP A 176 -13.03 19.28 9.95
N ALA A 177 -13.76 19.01 11.03
CA ALA A 177 -13.28 18.17 12.13
C ALA A 177 -13.03 16.71 11.71
N SER A 178 -13.89 16.16 10.84
CA SER A 178 -13.68 14.84 10.22
C SER A 178 -12.48 14.81 9.29
N ASP A 179 -12.20 15.93 8.64
CA ASP A 179 -11.09 16.05 7.70
C ASP A 179 -9.76 16.04 8.45
N LEU A 180 -9.70 16.70 9.63
CA LEU A 180 -8.53 16.62 10.52
C LEU A 180 -8.29 15.18 11.02
N ILE A 181 -9.34 14.45 11.41
CA ILE A 181 -9.20 13.04 11.80
C ILE A 181 -8.65 12.24 10.61
N SER A 182 -9.25 12.38 9.43
CA SER A 182 -8.81 11.67 8.23
C SER A 182 -7.35 12.01 7.86
N TRP A 183 -6.96 13.27 8.01
CA TRP A 183 -5.60 13.76 7.82
C TRP A 183 -4.61 13.09 8.78
N VAL A 184 -4.96 12.90 10.06
CA VAL A 184 -4.10 12.16 11.01
C VAL A 184 -4.02 10.67 10.65
N GLN A 185 -5.10 10.07 10.13
CA GLN A 185 -5.18 8.63 9.82
C GLN A 185 -4.46 8.23 8.53
N THR A 186 -4.35 9.14 7.57
CA THR A 186 -3.91 8.83 6.19
C THR A 186 -2.45 8.35 6.10
N PRO A 187 -1.47 8.98 6.77
CA PRO A 187 -0.05 8.69 6.51
C PRO A 187 0.40 7.26 6.86
N TRP A 188 -0.27 6.60 7.79
CA TRP A 188 0.26 5.39 8.42
C TRP A 188 0.41 4.21 7.44
N PHE A 189 -0.42 4.15 6.40
CA PHE A 189 -0.31 3.15 5.34
C PHE A 189 0.97 3.37 4.51
N ASP A 190 1.18 4.61 4.05
CA ASP A 190 2.35 4.99 3.25
C ASP A 190 3.66 4.92 4.04
N LEU A 191 3.62 5.25 5.34
CA LEU A 191 4.78 5.10 6.22
C LEU A 191 5.12 3.63 6.45
N ALA A 192 4.12 2.74 6.51
CA ALA A 192 4.34 1.30 6.62
C ALA A 192 4.92 0.74 5.31
N GLU A 193 4.36 1.09 4.15
CA GLU A 193 4.94 0.73 2.86
C GLU A 193 6.39 1.20 2.73
N GLY A 194 6.65 2.45 3.12
CA GLY A 194 7.96 3.09 3.02
C GLY A 194 8.95 2.68 4.11
N SER A 195 8.65 1.68 4.95
CA SER A 195 9.47 1.22 6.08
C SER A 195 10.77 0.51 5.66
N PHE A 196 11.61 1.21 4.91
CA PHE A 196 12.94 0.78 4.48
C PHE A 196 14.00 1.08 5.55
N PRO A 197 15.09 0.31 5.62
CA PRO A 197 16.18 0.53 6.59
C PRO A 197 17.04 1.77 6.32
N TYR A 198 16.72 2.56 5.30
CA TYR A 198 17.47 3.73 4.86
C TYR A 198 16.51 4.80 4.33
N PRO A 199 16.97 6.07 4.27
CA PRO A 199 16.15 7.14 3.68
C PRO A 199 15.81 6.86 2.22
N SER A 200 14.53 7.03 1.86
CA SER A 200 14.01 6.69 0.55
C SER A 200 12.96 7.70 0.07
N SER A 201 13.05 8.07 -1.20
CA SER A 201 12.00 8.85 -1.88
C SER A 201 10.99 7.96 -2.59
N TYR A 202 11.08 6.62 -2.52
CA TYR A 202 10.27 5.73 -3.34
C TYR A 202 8.75 5.98 -3.21
N ILE A 203 8.23 5.95 -1.98
CA ILE A 203 6.79 6.18 -1.72
C ILE A 203 6.41 7.65 -1.97
N PRO A 204 7.11 8.67 -1.42
CA PRO A 204 6.75 10.06 -1.71
C PRO A 204 6.87 10.44 -3.18
N PHE A 205 7.80 9.85 -3.94
CA PHE A 205 7.98 10.15 -5.36
C PHE A 205 6.78 9.71 -6.20
N ALA A 206 6.12 8.60 -5.84
CA ALA A 206 4.91 8.16 -6.50
C ALA A 206 3.76 9.18 -6.41
N LEU A 207 3.77 10.04 -5.37
CA LEU A 207 2.73 11.05 -5.15
C LEU A 207 3.16 12.46 -5.54
N THR A 208 4.44 12.79 -5.37
CA THR A 208 4.94 14.16 -5.49
C THR A 208 5.86 14.38 -6.69
N HIS A 209 6.37 13.30 -7.30
CA HIS A 209 7.43 13.32 -8.31
C HIS A 209 8.66 14.15 -7.90
N ASN A 210 8.92 14.26 -6.59
CA ASN A 210 10.04 15.01 -6.04
C ASN A 210 11.06 14.06 -5.40
N GLU A 211 12.20 13.85 -6.06
CA GLU A 211 13.28 12.97 -5.55
C GLU A 211 13.92 13.45 -4.24
N ASN A 212 13.72 14.73 -3.88
CA ASN A 212 14.23 15.29 -2.64
C ASN A 212 13.30 15.02 -1.45
N ALA A 213 12.05 14.62 -1.68
CA ALA A 213 11.12 14.23 -0.63
C ALA A 213 11.44 12.80 -0.18
N LYS A 214 12.37 12.66 0.78
CA LYS A 214 12.81 11.37 1.32
C LYS A 214 12.24 11.14 2.70
N LEU A 215 11.50 10.05 2.86
CA LEU A 215 11.23 9.51 4.19
C LEU A 215 12.56 9.09 4.84
N PRO A 216 12.70 9.22 6.17
CA PRO A 216 13.88 8.73 6.88
C PRO A 216 13.96 7.20 6.85
N ALA A 217 14.94 6.60 7.50
CA ALA A 217 14.92 5.15 7.74
C ALA A 217 13.75 4.79 8.67
N TRP A 218 13.10 3.66 8.40
CA TRP A 218 11.99 3.11 9.18
C TRP A 218 10.89 4.16 9.49
N PRO A 219 10.30 4.84 8.51
CA PRO A 219 9.39 5.96 8.72
C PRO A 219 8.27 5.69 9.72
N LEU A 220 7.62 4.52 9.67
CA LEU A 220 6.58 4.16 10.63
C LEU A 220 7.10 4.16 12.08
N GLN A 221 8.29 3.62 12.31
CA GLN A 221 8.95 3.60 13.61
C GLN A 221 9.45 5.00 13.98
N SER A 222 10.07 5.70 13.05
CA SER A 222 10.54 7.07 13.25
C SER A 222 9.40 7.99 13.68
N ALA A 223 8.18 7.81 13.16
CA ALA A 223 7.01 8.56 13.60
C ALA A 223 6.73 8.39 15.12
N CYS A 224 6.83 7.16 15.64
CA CYS A 224 6.54 6.83 17.04
C CYS A 224 7.68 7.16 18.03
N TRP A 225 8.93 6.95 17.63
CA TRP A 225 10.10 6.97 18.54
C TRP A 225 11.08 8.12 18.31
N VAL A 226 11.13 8.70 17.11
CA VAL A 226 12.15 9.71 16.74
C VAL A 226 11.51 11.08 16.58
N GLN A 227 10.42 11.16 15.82
CA GLN A 227 9.72 12.41 15.52
C GLN A 227 8.78 12.82 16.65
N SER A 228 8.27 11.85 17.40
CA SER A 228 7.37 12.08 18.53
C SER A 228 7.74 11.21 19.74
N ARG A 229 7.00 11.39 20.82
CA ARG A 229 7.01 10.58 22.03
C ARG A 229 5.79 9.68 22.13
N LEU A 230 5.10 9.39 21.02
CA LEU A 230 3.93 8.50 21.03
C LEU A 230 4.24 7.12 21.61
N ALA A 231 5.46 6.60 21.45
CA ALA A 231 5.83 5.32 22.05
C ALA A 231 5.97 5.34 23.58
N LYS A 232 6.05 6.52 24.23
CA LYS A 232 6.24 6.65 25.68
C LYS A 232 4.91 6.68 26.44
N ASP A 233 4.96 6.40 27.74
CA ASP A 233 3.80 6.56 28.61
C ASP A 233 3.44 8.06 28.74
N LEU A 234 2.33 8.44 28.10
CA LEU A 234 1.75 9.78 28.14
C LEU A 234 0.60 9.87 29.16
N GLY A 235 0.43 8.84 29.99
CA GLY A 235 -0.64 8.74 30.99
C GLY A 235 -2.00 8.40 30.40
N VAL A 236 -2.05 7.85 29.19
CA VAL A 236 -3.29 7.39 28.55
C VAL A 236 -3.63 6.00 29.08
N ASP A 237 -4.81 5.84 29.65
CA ASP A 237 -5.27 4.55 30.17
C ASP A 237 -6.64 4.17 29.59
N PHE A 238 -6.80 2.88 29.28
CA PHE A 238 -8.02 2.32 28.71
C PHE A 238 -8.69 1.37 29.70
N SER A 239 -10.01 1.50 29.87
CA SER A 239 -10.82 0.53 30.62
C SER A 239 -12.04 0.09 29.81
N GLY A 240 -12.35 -1.21 29.79
CA GLY A 240 -13.45 -1.77 28.99
C GLY A 240 -12.95 -2.79 27.98
N ASP A 241 -13.63 -2.89 26.83
CA ASP A 241 -13.37 -3.89 25.80
C ASP A 241 -13.17 -3.24 24.43
N LEU A 242 -11.91 -3.16 24.00
CA LEU A 242 -11.52 -2.63 22.69
C LEU A 242 -12.01 -3.51 21.54
N SER A 243 -12.19 -4.82 21.75
CA SER A 243 -12.56 -5.75 20.68
C SER A 243 -13.98 -5.52 20.13
N VAL A 244 -14.85 -4.91 20.95
CA VAL A 244 -16.21 -4.49 20.57
C VAL A 244 -16.37 -2.98 20.50
N VAL A 245 -15.25 -2.24 20.56
CA VAL A 245 -15.17 -0.77 20.51
C VAL A 245 -16.06 -0.14 21.58
N LYS A 246 -15.91 -0.63 22.82
CA LYS A 246 -16.64 -0.12 23.97
C LYS A 246 -15.71 0.00 25.18
N TYR A 247 -15.14 1.17 25.34
CA TYR A 247 -14.09 1.44 26.32
C TYR A 247 -14.15 2.90 26.79
N ASN A 248 -13.51 3.18 27.91
CA ASN A 248 -13.28 4.53 28.41
C ASN A 248 -11.79 4.83 28.30
N ILE A 249 -11.47 6.08 28.03
CA ILE A 249 -10.11 6.61 27.91
C ILE A 249 -9.91 7.66 28.99
N THR A 250 -8.86 7.52 29.79
CA THR A 250 -8.41 8.54 30.74
C THR A 250 -7.18 9.23 30.19
N TYR A 251 -7.16 10.57 30.21
CA TYR A 251 -6.06 11.37 29.65
C TYR A 251 -5.17 11.96 30.75
N GLY A 252 -4.22 11.18 31.26
CA GLY A 252 -3.25 11.62 32.24
C GLY A 252 -3.89 12.20 33.50
N LYS A 253 -3.39 13.36 33.94
CA LYS A 253 -3.87 14.10 35.13
C LYS A 253 -4.89 15.20 34.81
N SER A 254 -5.39 15.25 33.58
CA SER A 254 -6.35 16.27 33.13
C SER A 254 -7.73 16.16 33.80
N GLY A 255 -8.08 15.01 34.37
CA GLY A 255 -9.44 14.73 34.81
C GLY A 255 -10.43 14.45 33.66
N LEU A 256 -9.99 14.53 32.41
CA LEU A 256 -10.80 14.14 31.24
C LEU A 256 -10.90 12.62 31.16
N VAL A 257 -12.13 12.13 31.12
CA VAL A 257 -12.45 10.73 30.84
C VAL A 257 -13.52 10.67 29.74
N LEU A 258 -13.18 10.06 28.62
CA LEU A 258 -14.08 9.90 27.48
C LEU A 258 -14.56 8.45 27.39
N GLY A 259 -15.86 8.23 27.37
CA GLY A 259 -16.47 6.95 27.01
C GLY A 259 -16.63 6.84 25.50
N VAL A 260 -16.17 5.74 24.93
CA VAL A 260 -16.31 5.40 23.51
C VAL A 260 -17.26 4.23 23.38
N ASP A 261 -18.29 4.38 22.54
CA ASP A 261 -19.22 3.33 22.15
C ASP A 261 -19.41 3.38 20.63
N TRP A 262 -18.67 2.52 19.92
CA TRP A 262 -18.53 2.56 18.46
C TRP A 262 -18.02 3.95 18.01
N ASN A 263 -18.76 4.65 17.16
CA ASN A 263 -18.45 5.98 16.66
C ASN A 263 -18.99 7.12 17.55
N LYS A 264 -19.45 6.82 18.78
CA LYS A 264 -19.98 7.82 19.71
C LYS A 264 -19.04 8.04 20.88
N ILE A 265 -18.99 9.29 21.30
CA ILE A 265 -18.25 9.73 22.49
C ILE A 265 -19.23 10.23 23.54
N THR A 266 -18.95 9.92 24.79
CA THR A 266 -19.61 10.50 25.97
C THR A 266 -18.56 11.05 26.93
N VAL A 267 -18.83 12.20 27.54
CA VAL A 267 -17.94 12.77 28.56
C VAL A 267 -18.33 12.16 29.91
N ILE A 268 -17.42 11.39 30.51
CA ILE A 268 -17.60 10.73 31.82
C ILE A 268 -16.98 11.59 32.92
N GLY A 269 -15.80 12.15 32.66
CA GLY A 269 -15.09 13.10 33.51
C GLY A 269 -14.64 14.29 32.66
N ALA A 270 -14.71 15.49 33.21
CA ALA A 270 -14.35 16.72 32.51
C ALA A 270 -13.24 17.47 33.26
N PRO A 271 -12.33 18.16 32.55
CA PRO A 271 -11.40 19.09 33.15
C PRO A 271 -12.12 20.16 33.98
N GLU A 272 -11.59 20.48 35.16
CA GLU A 272 -12.11 21.55 36.02
C GLU A 272 -11.47 22.90 35.68
N THR A 273 -10.28 22.90 35.07
CA THR A 273 -9.56 24.12 34.68
C THR A 273 -9.12 24.10 33.21
N PRO A 274 -8.88 25.29 32.59
CA PRO A 274 -8.31 25.36 31.24
C PRO A 274 -6.95 24.67 31.13
N GLU A 275 -6.09 24.75 32.14
CA GLU A 275 -4.77 24.10 32.16
C GLU A 275 -4.89 22.58 32.03
N GLN A 276 -5.85 21.98 32.74
CA GLN A 276 -6.13 20.55 32.62
C GLN A 276 -6.59 20.15 31.20
N MET A 277 -7.32 21.02 30.51
CA MET A 277 -7.71 20.78 29.11
C MET A 277 -6.48 20.81 28.18
N TYR A 278 -5.53 21.71 28.40
CA TYR A 278 -4.25 21.72 27.68
C TYR A 278 -3.39 20.49 27.99
N ASP A 279 -3.38 20.01 29.24
CA ASP A 279 -2.68 18.77 29.60
C ASP A 279 -3.22 17.57 28.79
N ALA A 280 -4.54 17.47 28.60
CA ALA A 280 -5.12 16.45 27.73
C ALA A 280 -4.71 16.64 26.27
N ALA A 281 -4.71 17.88 25.77
CA ALA A 281 -4.35 18.21 24.40
C ALA A 281 -2.86 17.99 24.07
N SER A 282 -1.97 17.90 25.07
CA SER A 282 -0.53 17.65 24.85
C SER A 282 -0.23 16.33 24.12
N LEU A 283 -1.11 15.33 24.22
CA LEU A 283 -1.04 14.12 23.39
C LEU A 283 -1.07 14.46 21.88
N LEU A 284 -1.85 15.47 21.50
CA LEU A 284 -2.04 15.82 20.09
C LEU A 284 -0.83 16.55 19.49
N ASP A 285 0.05 17.15 20.33
CA ASP A 285 1.35 17.65 19.86
C ASP A 285 2.21 16.50 19.34
N GLU A 286 2.23 15.37 20.05
CA GLU A 286 2.99 14.18 19.66
C GLU A 286 2.41 13.55 18.39
N VAL A 287 1.09 13.58 18.23
CA VAL A 287 0.42 13.11 17.01
C VAL A 287 0.77 14.00 15.82
N ARG A 288 0.73 15.33 15.97
CA ARG A 288 1.18 16.28 14.93
C ARG A 288 2.62 15.97 14.53
N ASP A 289 3.52 15.84 15.50
CA ASP A 289 4.94 15.62 15.24
C ASP A 289 5.20 14.26 14.59
N ALA A 290 4.43 13.23 14.95
CA ALA A 290 4.48 11.92 14.31
C ALA A 290 4.08 11.99 12.83
N VAL A 291 2.94 12.61 12.50
CA VAL A 291 2.47 12.71 11.10
C VAL A 291 3.22 13.76 10.27
N ALA A 292 3.96 14.67 10.92
CA ALA A 292 4.82 15.63 10.25
C ALA A 292 5.92 14.97 9.41
N ILE A 293 6.32 13.74 9.76
CA ILE A 293 7.24 12.93 8.94
C ILE A 293 6.75 12.74 7.51
N TRP A 294 5.43 12.76 7.31
CA TRP A 294 4.78 12.62 6.01
C TRP A 294 4.41 13.98 5.43
N TYR A 295 3.81 14.85 6.22
CA TYR A 295 3.29 16.11 5.68
C TYR A 295 4.36 17.20 5.53
N ASN A 296 5.46 17.13 6.27
CA ASN A 296 6.56 18.11 6.26
C ASN A 296 7.91 17.42 6.02
N ILE A 297 7.97 16.50 5.04
CA ILE A 297 9.17 15.71 4.70
C ILE A 297 10.40 16.61 4.45
N THR A 298 10.19 17.78 3.87
CA THR A 298 11.24 18.76 3.51
C THR A 298 11.59 19.73 4.65
N ASN A 299 10.86 19.68 5.77
CA ASN A 299 11.03 20.57 6.94
C ASN A 299 10.93 22.07 6.63
N ASP A 300 10.20 22.44 5.58
CA ASP A 300 10.00 23.82 5.12
C ASP A 300 8.59 24.35 5.39
N LEU A 301 7.64 23.50 5.77
CA LEU A 301 6.30 23.93 6.15
C LEU A 301 6.29 24.54 7.56
N LEU A 302 5.69 25.72 7.67
CA LEU A 302 5.47 26.43 8.94
C LEU A 302 4.11 26.12 9.57
N CYS A 303 3.15 25.71 8.77
CA CYS A 303 1.79 25.33 9.15
C CYS A 303 1.27 24.25 8.18
N TYR A 304 0.17 23.58 8.55
CA TYR A 304 -0.44 22.51 7.76
C TYR A 304 -1.80 22.91 7.19
N ASP A 305 -1.98 22.69 5.89
CA ASP A 305 -3.31 22.56 5.30
C ASP A 305 -3.77 21.10 5.40
N LEU A 306 -5.08 20.88 5.56
CA LEU A 306 -5.66 19.53 5.62
C LEU A 306 -5.76 18.90 4.22
N VAL A 307 -4.60 18.67 3.61
CA VAL A 307 -4.46 18.02 2.31
C VAL A 307 -4.09 16.54 2.47
N PRO A 308 -4.48 15.66 1.53
CA PRO A 308 -4.22 14.23 1.64
C PRO A 308 -2.74 13.84 1.42
N ALA A 309 -1.92 14.69 0.78
CA ALA A 309 -0.57 14.33 0.33
C ALA A 309 0.53 15.30 0.81
N PRO A 310 1.81 14.86 0.88
CA PRO A 310 2.94 15.66 1.37
C PRO A 310 3.16 16.94 0.58
N ASN A 311 3.48 18.04 1.27
CA ASN A 311 3.94 19.29 0.64
C ASN A 311 3.04 19.83 -0.49
N MET A 312 1.76 19.44 -0.53
CA MET A 312 0.81 19.95 -1.53
C MET A 312 0.05 21.16 -0.96
N GLY A 313 0.03 22.26 -1.72
CA GLY A 313 -0.91 23.35 -1.44
C GLY A 313 -2.35 22.96 -1.81
N HIS A 314 -3.36 23.65 -1.27
CA HIS A 314 -4.78 23.37 -1.53
C HIS A 314 -5.16 23.22 -3.02
N ASN A 315 -4.45 23.90 -3.93
CA ASN A 315 -4.67 23.82 -5.38
C ASN A 315 -4.06 22.57 -6.05
N ASP A 316 -3.09 21.90 -5.43
CA ASP A 316 -2.46 20.68 -5.95
C ASP A 316 -3.19 19.40 -5.47
N ALA A 317 -3.99 19.50 -4.41
CA ALA A 317 -4.66 18.37 -3.75
C ALA A 317 -5.88 17.81 -4.53
N VAL A 318 -6.59 18.67 -5.27
CA VAL A 318 -7.77 18.26 -6.06
C VAL A 318 -7.36 17.43 -7.29
N ASP A 319 -6.12 17.62 -7.75
CA ASP A 319 -5.60 16.99 -8.96
C ASP A 319 -4.75 15.76 -8.69
N ASN A 320 -4.40 15.31 -7.47
CA ASN A 320 -3.31 14.33 -7.30
C ASN A 320 -3.59 13.06 -6.46
N PHE A 321 -4.84 12.76 -6.11
CA PHE A 321 -5.13 11.56 -5.31
C PHE A 321 -4.85 10.22 -6.04
N PHE A 322 -4.55 10.24 -7.35
CA PHE A 322 -4.25 9.05 -8.17
C PHE A 322 -3.13 9.25 -9.23
N GLY A 323 -2.13 10.11 -8.98
CA GLY A 323 -1.02 10.31 -9.94
C GLY A 323 -1.39 11.20 -11.15
N LEU A 324 -2.35 12.10 -10.96
CA LEU A 324 -2.93 12.95 -11.99
C LEU A 324 -2.12 14.26 -12.15
N ARG A 325 -0.93 14.18 -12.78
CA ARG A 325 -0.36 15.37 -13.45
C ARG A 325 -0.26 15.17 -14.94
N SER A 326 -0.79 16.16 -15.67
CA SER A 326 -0.58 16.34 -17.10
C SER A 326 0.92 16.33 -17.40
N ILE A 327 1.35 15.38 -18.23
CA ILE A 327 2.73 15.23 -18.66
C ILE A 327 3.21 16.55 -19.30
N THR A 328 4.11 17.26 -18.62
CA THR A 328 4.76 18.46 -19.15
C THR A 328 5.73 18.06 -20.26
N GLY A 329 5.21 18.08 -21.50
CA GLY A 329 5.92 17.70 -22.73
C GLY A 329 4.99 17.51 -23.93
N LEU A 330 3.69 17.33 -23.69
CA LEU A 330 2.69 16.90 -24.67
C LEU A 330 2.23 17.96 -25.69
N SER A 331 2.68 19.21 -25.58
CA SER A 331 2.19 20.29 -26.44
C SER A 331 2.46 20.07 -27.94
N ALA A 332 3.42 19.22 -28.30
CA ALA A 332 3.74 18.93 -29.71
C ALA A 332 2.80 17.88 -30.34
N VAL A 333 2.28 16.92 -29.56
CA VAL A 333 1.41 15.83 -30.07
C VAL A 333 -0.05 16.30 -30.16
N SER A 334 -0.55 17.04 -29.16
CA SER A 334 -1.94 17.52 -29.16
C SER A 334 -2.23 18.54 -30.29
N ARG A 335 -1.20 19.23 -30.79
CA ARG A 335 -1.30 20.19 -31.90
C ARG A 335 -1.59 19.55 -33.26
N ASN A 336 -1.39 18.24 -33.41
CA ASN A 336 -1.58 17.50 -34.66
C ASN A 336 -2.78 16.54 -34.65
N LEU A 337 -3.58 16.50 -33.58
CA LEU A 337 -4.78 15.64 -33.48
C LEU A 337 -5.96 16.25 -34.25
N ALA A 338 -6.68 15.42 -35.01
CA ALA A 338 -7.61 15.85 -36.04
C ALA A 338 -9.02 16.20 -35.51
N SER A 339 -9.40 15.69 -34.33
CA SER A 339 -10.71 15.91 -33.72
C SER A 339 -10.66 16.16 -32.21
N ASP A 340 -11.72 16.79 -31.68
CA ASP A 340 -11.84 17.04 -30.23
C ASP A 340 -12.01 15.74 -29.42
N ALA A 341 -12.57 14.69 -30.04
CA ALA A 341 -12.67 13.36 -29.45
C ALA A 341 -11.29 12.71 -29.26
N GLU A 342 -10.40 12.80 -30.25
CA GLU A 342 -9.03 12.28 -30.16
C GLU A 342 -8.21 13.04 -29.11
N LYS A 343 -8.41 14.37 -29.00
CA LYS A 343 -7.75 15.17 -27.95
C LYS A 343 -8.23 14.77 -26.56
N ALA A 344 -9.53 14.59 -26.37
CA ALA A 344 -10.09 14.16 -25.10
C ALA A 344 -9.62 12.75 -24.71
N CYS A 345 -9.57 11.83 -25.67
CA CYS A 345 -9.02 10.49 -25.46
C CYS A 345 -7.54 10.56 -25.07
N PHE A 346 -6.74 11.35 -25.79
CA PHE A 346 -5.33 11.50 -25.49
C PHE A 346 -5.09 12.12 -24.12
N GLU A 347 -5.85 13.15 -23.75
CA GLU A 347 -5.82 13.75 -22.42
C GLU A 347 -6.18 12.72 -21.35
N GLN A 348 -7.21 11.92 -21.55
CA GLN A 348 -7.59 10.86 -20.61
C GLN A 348 -6.51 9.77 -20.49
N MET A 349 -5.92 9.32 -21.59
CA MET A 349 -4.82 8.35 -21.55
C MET A 349 -3.57 8.92 -20.86
N SER A 350 -3.35 10.23 -20.96
CA SER A 350 -2.19 10.90 -20.35
C SER A 350 -2.29 11.06 -18.83
N LYS A 351 -3.44 10.72 -18.24
CA LYS A 351 -3.69 10.76 -16.80
C LYS A 351 -3.20 9.50 -16.05
N GLY A 352 -2.66 8.52 -16.77
CA GLY A 352 -2.25 7.23 -16.22
C GLY A 352 -3.32 6.16 -16.36
N SER A 353 -2.94 4.92 -16.04
CA SER A 353 -3.75 3.74 -16.36
C SER A 353 -4.46 3.13 -15.14
N TRP A 354 -4.07 3.50 -13.92
CA TRP A 354 -4.51 2.82 -12.69
C TRP A 354 -6.03 2.83 -12.48
N GLU A 355 -6.70 3.98 -12.66
CA GLU A 355 -8.16 4.09 -12.55
C GLU A 355 -8.82 3.17 -13.59
N ALA A 356 -8.45 3.33 -14.87
CA ALA A 356 -9.00 2.51 -15.94
C ALA A 356 -8.71 1.01 -15.76
N LEU A 357 -7.53 0.64 -15.25
CA LEU A 357 -7.17 -0.74 -14.94
C LEU A 357 -8.08 -1.30 -13.84
N CYS A 358 -8.23 -0.56 -12.74
CA CYS A 358 -9.13 -0.94 -11.64
C CYS A 358 -10.56 -1.11 -12.12
N CYS A 359 -11.02 -0.22 -12.99
CA CYS A 359 -12.38 -0.24 -13.52
C CYS A 359 -12.59 -1.35 -14.54
N ASN A 360 -11.79 -1.41 -15.60
CA ASN A 360 -11.95 -2.34 -16.73
C ASN A 360 -12.00 -3.81 -16.33
N GLU A 361 -11.31 -4.16 -15.25
CA GLU A 361 -11.21 -5.54 -14.78
C GLU A 361 -11.83 -5.73 -13.39
N GLU A 362 -12.45 -4.68 -12.83
CA GLU A 362 -13.04 -4.68 -11.48
C GLU A 362 -12.06 -5.22 -10.42
N MET A 363 -10.85 -4.68 -10.47
CA MET A 363 -9.74 -5.03 -9.57
C MET A 363 -10.04 -4.50 -8.16
N ASN A 364 -10.73 -5.31 -7.36
CA ASN A 364 -11.17 -4.90 -6.02
C ASN A 364 -10.20 -5.41 -4.95
N LEU A 365 -9.19 -4.60 -4.61
CA LEU A 365 -8.26 -4.87 -3.51
C LEU A 365 -8.89 -4.49 -2.16
N ILE A 366 -10.00 -5.15 -1.82
CA ILE A 366 -10.86 -4.83 -0.68
C ILE A 366 -10.18 -4.82 0.70
N ILE A 367 -8.96 -5.35 0.78
CA ILE A 367 -8.14 -5.41 2.00
C ILE A 367 -7.81 -4.03 2.60
N THR A 368 -7.90 -2.97 1.81
CA THR A 368 -7.63 -1.58 2.25
C THR A 368 -8.86 -0.85 2.75
N ASP A 369 -10.06 -1.36 2.49
CA ASP A 369 -11.26 -0.53 2.64
C ASP A 369 -11.87 -0.57 4.03
N ALA A 370 -11.74 -1.68 4.77
CA ALA A 370 -12.15 -1.70 6.17
C ALA A 370 -11.02 -1.26 7.10
N GLY A 371 -10.36 -0.14 6.77
CA GLY A 371 -9.39 0.49 7.67
C GLY A 371 -10.11 1.15 8.84
N GLY A 372 -9.76 0.80 10.07
CA GLY A 372 -10.49 1.31 11.22
C GLY A 372 -11.80 0.59 11.40
N LEU A 373 -11.79 -0.64 11.92
CA LEU A 373 -13.01 -1.21 12.50
C LEU A 373 -13.18 -0.81 13.98
N GLY A 374 -12.33 0.09 14.48
CA GLY A 374 -12.28 0.58 15.86
C GLY A 374 -11.60 -0.36 16.85
N ARG A 375 -11.10 -1.50 16.36
CA ARG A 375 -10.34 -2.50 17.13
C ARG A 375 -8.85 -2.54 16.76
N ASP A 376 -8.46 -1.71 15.81
CA ASP A 376 -7.09 -1.41 15.38
C ASP A 376 -6.71 -0.03 15.95
N PHE A 377 -5.62 0.59 15.46
CA PHE A 377 -5.17 1.90 15.93
C PHE A 377 -6.09 3.04 15.48
N LEU A 378 -7.09 2.80 14.63
CA LEU A 378 -7.90 3.84 13.98
C LEU A 378 -9.30 3.96 14.61
N TRP A 379 -9.72 5.20 14.82
CA TRP A 379 -11.07 5.55 15.23
C TRP A 379 -11.48 6.90 14.62
N PRO A 380 -12.74 7.15 14.22
CA PRO A 380 -13.90 6.27 14.32
C PRO A 380 -13.83 5.10 13.33
N PRO A 381 -14.63 4.04 13.54
CA PRO A 381 -14.70 2.97 12.58
C PRO A 381 -15.18 3.46 11.20
N SER A 382 -14.52 3.07 10.11
CA SER A 382 -14.89 3.40 8.71
C SER A 382 -16.16 2.71 8.24
N HIS A 383 -16.64 1.72 8.99
CA HIS A 383 -17.81 0.92 8.63
C HIS A 383 -18.85 0.89 9.77
N PRO A 384 -20.13 0.58 9.50
CA PRO A 384 -21.14 0.38 10.52
C PRO A 384 -20.83 -0.75 11.49
N ARG A 385 -21.36 -0.63 12.72
CA ARG A 385 -21.27 -1.66 13.76
C ARG A 385 -21.83 -2.99 13.27
N GLY A 386 -21.07 -4.07 13.47
CA GLY A 386 -21.45 -5.43 13.04
C GLY A 386 -20.92 -5.84 11.67
N THR A 387 -20.10 -5.00 11.01
CA THR A 387 -19.35 -5.40 9.82
C THR A 387 -18.36 -6.52 10.18
N THR A 388 -18.56 -7.72 9.62
CA THR A 388 -17.73 -8.91 9.94
C THR A 388 -17.22 -9.66 8.72
N SER A 389 -17.75 -9.33 7.54
CA SER A 389 -17.46 -10.03 6.30
C SER A 389 -17.21 -9.07 5.14
N TYR A 390 -16.59 -9.57 4.06
CA TYR A 390 -16.46 -8.78 2.85
C TYR A 390 -17.79 -8.41 2.22
N SER A 391 -18.80 -9.29 2.33
CA SER A 391 -20.15 -8.98 1.92
C SER A 391 -20.71 -7.75 2.63
N ASP A 392 -20.38 -7.56 3.91
CA ASP A 392 -20.80 -6.38 4.66
C ASP A 392 -20.10 -5.11 4.14
N VAL A 393 -18.77 -5.13 3.96
CA VAL A 393 -18.07 -3.94 3.46
C VAL A 393 -18.46 -3.62 2.01
N LEU A 394 -18.61 -4.62 1.13
CA LEU A 394 -19.15 -4.43 -0.23
C LEU A 394 -20.55 -3.81 -0.23
N ARG A 395 -21.44 -4.29 0.64
CA ARG A 395 -22.79 -3.73 0.80
C ARG A 395 -22.74 -2.30 1.33
N ASN A 396 -21.86 -2.02 2.29
CA ASN A 396 -21.72 -0.71 2.92
C ASN A 396 -21.06 0.32 1.99
N ARG A 397 -20.22 -0.12 1.04
CA ARG A 397 -19.76 0.71 -0.09
C ARG A 397 -20.88 1.11 -1.06
N GLY A 398 -22.10 0.59 -0.89
CA GLY A 398 -23.24 0.93 -1.74
C GLY A 398 -23.22 0.24 -3.11
N GLY A 399 -22.39 -0.79 -3.32
CA GLY A 399 -22.26 -1.49 -4.60
C GLY A 399 -21.56 -0.68 -5.70
N ASP A 400 -21.01 0.49 -5.39
CA ASP A 400 -20.67 1.51 -6.36
C ASP A 400 -19.18 1.91 -6.29
N LEU A 401 -18.29 0.93 -6.52
CA LEU A 401 -16.97 1.26 -7.10
C LEU A 401 -17.18 2.01 -8.44
N ALA A 402 -18.28 1.71 -9.13
CA ALA A 402 -18.61 2.25 -10.44
C ALA A 402 -18.96 3.75 -10.44
N GLY A 403 -19.62 4.28 -9.42
CA GLY A 403 -20.17 5.64 -9.44
C GLY A 403 -19.24 6.75 -8.94
N THR A 404 -18.22 6.43 -8.14
CA THR A 404 -17.25 7.44 -7.65
C THR A 404 -15.82 7.22 -8.16
N VAL A 405 -15.36 5.97 -8.29
CA VAL A 405 -14.00 5.65 -8.78
C VAL A 405 -13.98 5.40 -10.29
N CYS A 406 -15.04 4.80 -10.85
CA CYS A 406 -15.14 4.52 -12.29
C CYS A 406 -16.17 5.40 -12.99
N ASN A 407 -16.15 6.70 -12.68
CA ASN A 407 -17.10 7.65 -13.24
C ASN A 407 -16.84 7.89 -14.74
N ASP A 408 -17.45 7.06 -15.58
CA ASP A 408 -17.24 7.05 -17.03
C ASP A 408 -18.36 7.79 -17.79
N LEU A 409 -18.55 9.08 -17.46
CA LEU A 409 -19.55 9.96 -18.09
C LEU A 409 -19.45 10.01 -19.61
N HIS A 410 -18.25 9.75 -20.15
CA HIS A 410 -17.93 9.93 -21.56
C HIS A 410 -17.71 8.62 -22.32
N GLY A 411 -17.77 7.46 -21.67
CA GLY A 411 -17.59 6.18 -22.36
C GLY A 411 -16.15 5.89 -22.76
N TYR A 412 -15.17 6.36 -21.99
CA TYR A 412 -13.77 6.10 -22.26
C TYR A 412 -13.33 4.71 -21.82
N PHE A 413 -14.00 4.11 -20.84
CA PHE A 413 -13.56 2.86 -20.22
C PHE A 413 -14.29 1.65 -20.84
N GLY A 414 -13.68 0.47 -20.73
CA GLY A 414 -14.20 -0.79 -21.26
C GLY A 414 -14.85 -1.69 -20.22
N PHE A 415 -15.05 -1.21 -18.98
CA PHE A 415 -15.58 -2.04 -17.89
C PHE A 415 -17.06 -2.42 -18.10
N PRO A 416 -17.46 -3.63 -17.68
CA PRO A 416 -18.85 -4.06 -17.74
C PRO A 416 -19.72 -3.20 -16.80
N ARG A 417 -20.69 -2.48 -17.37
CA ARG A 417 -21.56 -1.56 -16.59
C ARG A 417 -22.70 -2.26 -15.84
N ASP A 418 -23.03 -3.51 -16.18
CA ASP A 418 -24.09 -4.29 -15.52
C ASP A 418 -24.00 -5.80 -15.85
N PRO A 419 -23.94 -6.72 -14.85
CA PRO A 419 -23.75 -6.46 -13.42
C PRO A 419 -22.26 -6.31 -13.07
N PRO A 420 -21.92 -5.50 -12.04
CA PRO A 420 -20.54 -5.37 -11.57
C PRO A 420 -20.04 -6.65 -10.86
N ASP A 421 -18.80 -7.03 -11.12
CA ASP A 421 -18.03 -8.09 -10.47
C ASP A 421 -17.29 -7.58 -9.23
N SER A 422 -18.05 -7.12 -8.24
CA SER A 422 -17.50 -6.65 -6.96
C SER A 422 -16.71 -7.71 -6.18
N TRP A 423 -16.79 -8.98 -6.60
CA TRP A 423 -16.07 -10.11 -6.00
C TRP A 423 -14.75 -10.43 -6.72
N SER A 424 -14.45 -9.75 -7.84
CA SER A 424 -13.30 -10.01 -8.71
C SER A 424 -13.24 -11.48 -9.18
N THR A 425 -14.41 -12.03 -9.51
CA THR A 425 -14.61 -13.37 -10.10
C THR A 425 -13.85 -13.53 -11.42
N ALA A 426 -13.82 -12.52 -12.28
CA ALA A 426 -13.08 -12.52 -13.53
C ALA A 426 -11.58 -12.70 -13.28
N TYR A 427 -11.01 -11.94 -12.33
CA TYR A 427 -9.62 -12.12 -11.89
C TYR A 427 -9.37 -13.53 -11.32
N ASP A 428 -10.28 -14.04 -10.49
CA ASP A 428 -10.17 -15.39 -9.93
C ASP A 428 -10.22 -16.49 -11.02
N ILE A 429 -11.06 -16.31 -12.05
CA ILE A 429 -11.16 -17.21 -13.20
C ILE A 429 -9.92 -17.13 -14.06
N ILE A 430 -9.47 -15.92 -14.40
CA ILE A 430 -8.34 -15.70 -15.28
C ILE A 430 -7.08 -16.18 -14.59
N TYR A 431 -6.80 -15.78 -13.37
CA TYR A 431 -5.49 -16.02 -12.72
C TYR A 431 -5.49 -17.16 -11.68
N GLY A 432 -6.66 -17.72 -11.35
CA GLY A 432 -6.78 -18.93 -10.54
C GLY A 432 -6.86 -18.69 -9.02
N GLY A 433 -6.71 -17.44 -8.56
CA GLY A 433 -6.80 -17.08 -7.14
C GLY A 433 -5.87 -17.89 -6.23
N ARG A 434 -6.42 -18.61 -5.26
CA ARG A 434 -5.65 -19.52 -4.38
C ARG A 434 -5.26 -20.87 -5.01
N ARG A 435 -5.75 -21.18 -6.22
CA ARG A 435 -5.56 -22.48 -6.89
C ARG A 435 -4.29 -22.50 -7.76
N ILE A 436 -3.16 -22.14 -7.15
CA ILE A 436 -1.88 -21.92 -7.86
C ILE A 436 -0.89 -23.09 -7.76
N GLN A 437 -1.26 -24.19 -7.09
CA GLN A 437 -0.36 -25.29 -6.72
C GLN A 437 0.22 -26.04 -7.92
N SER A 438 -0.37 -25.91 -9.12
CA SER A 438 0.12 -26.52 -10.34
C SER A 438 1.29 -25.75 -11.00
N HIS A 439 1.45 -24.48 -10.65
CA HIS A 439 2.47 -23.58 -11.21
C HIS A 439 3.86 -23.85 -10.63
N SER A 440 4.88 -23.18 -11.17
CA SER A 440 6.28 -23.46 -10.84
C SER A 440 7.18 -22.24 -11.06
N ASN A 441 8.32 -22.23 -10.39
CA ASN A 441 9.40 -21.25 -10.55
C ASN A 441 8.94 -19.82 -10.26
N ILE A 442 8.28 -19.60 -9.12
CA ILE A 442 7.88 -18.27 -8.67
C ILE A 442 8.26 -18.14 -7.19
N ILE A 443 9.02 -17.08 -6.87
CA ILE A 443 9.19 -16.60 -5.51
C ILE A 443 8.18 -15.49 -5.28
N PHE A 444 7.34 -15.64 -4.24
CA PHE A 444 6.53 -14.57 -3.69
C PHE A 444 7.22 -14.00 -2.45
N SER A 445 8.01 -12.94 -2.63
CA SER A 445 8.66 -12.25 -1.50
C SER A 445 7.67 -11.30 -0.82
N ASN A 446 7.62 -11.29 0.51
CA ASN A 446 6.74 -10.41 1.29
C ASN A 446 7.51 -9.83 2.47
N GLY A 447 7.47 -8.50 2.61
CA GLY A 447 7.93 -7.81 3.81
C GLY A 447 6.81 -7.73 4.85
N MET A 448 7.06 -8.08 6.12
CA MET A 448 6.00 -8.10 7.13
C MET A 448 5.67 -6.71 7.73
N LEU A 449 6.40 -5.67 7.35
CA LEU A 449 6.03 -4.27 7.66
C LEU A 449 5.14 -3.66 6.57
N ASP A 450 5.07 -4.30 5.40
CA ASP A 450 4.26 -3.88 4.27
C ASP A 450 2.78 -4.25 4.48
N PRO A 451 1.84 -3.30 4.50
CA PRO A 451 0.42 -3.60 4.63
C PRO A 451 -0.11 -4.55 3.54
N TRP A 452 0.47 -4.51 2.32
CA TRP A 452 0.10 -5.41 1.22
C TRP A 452 0.46 -6.86 1.47
N SER A 453 1.39 -7.13 2.38
CA SER A 453 1.73 -8.50 2.80
C SER A 453 0.52 -9.24 3.35
N ALA A 454 -0.49 -8.56 3.88
CA ALA A 454 -1.76 -9.18 4.28
C ALA A 454 -2.36 -10.01 3.13
N ALA A 455 -2.25 -9.54 1.90
CA ALA A 455 -2.75 -10.16 0.67
C ALA A 455 -1.72 -10.99 -0.11
N GLY A 456 -0.55 -11.23 0.48
CA GLY A 456 0.51 -12.03 -0.11
C GLY A 456 0.19 -13.53 -0.18
N VAL A 457 1.09 -14.27 -0.81
CA VAL A 457 1.02 -15.75 -0.93
C VAL A 457 1.77 -16.39 0.22
N TYR A 458 1.11 -17.30 0.93
CA TYR A 458 1.65 -18.03 2.09
C TYR A 458 1.20 -19.49 2.08
N VAL A 459 1.84 -20.36 2.88
CA VAL A 459 1.28 -21.69 3.15
C VAL A 459 0.00 -21.56 3.99
N ALA A 460 -1.00 -22.41 3.71
CA ALA A 460 -2.32 -22.28 4.31
C ALA A 460 -2.34 -22.54 5.84
N ASP A 461 -1.46 -23.41 6.34
CA ASP A 461 -1.31 -23.68 7.77
C ASP A 461 0.18 -23.87 8.11
N PRO A 462 0.89 -22.80 8.51
CA PRO A 462 2.29 -22.88 8.84
C PRO A 462 2.57 -23.74 10.10
N THR A 463 1.57 -23.95 10.96
CA THR A 463 1.73 -24.68 12.22
C THR A 463 1.55 -26.20 12.09
N LYS A 464 0.85 -26.66 11.05
CA LYS A 464 0.59 -28.10 10.81
C LYS A 464 1.47 -28.73 9.75
N ASN A 465 2.22 -27.91 9.01
CA ASN A 465 3.03 -28.32 7.87
C ASN A 465 4.50 -27.95 8.10
N ALA A 466 5.11 -28.48 9.16
CA ALA A 466 6.52 -28.26 9.48
C ALA A 466 7.45 -28.68 8.32
N ASP A 467 7.07 -29.68 7.52
CA ASP A 467 7.82 -30.13 6.34
C ASP A 467 7.83 -29.10 5.18
N HIS A 468 7.00 -28.05 5.26
CA HIS A 468 6.84 -27.00 4.24
C HIS A 468 7.47 -25.66 4.64
N ILE A 469 8.00 -25.50 5.84
CA ILE A 469 8.70 -24.30 6.27
C ILE A 469 10.16 -24.72 6.46
N SER A 470 11.08 -24.17 5.67
CA SER A 470 12.48 -24.32 6.06
C SER A 470 12.68 -23.48 7.33
N ASP A 471 13.24 -24.09 8.37
CA ASP A 471 13.64 -23.44 9.62
C ASP A 471 14.16 -22.02 9.38
N VAL A 472 13.83 -21.10 10.29
CA VAL A 472 14.32 -19.71 10.30
C VAL A 472 15.77 -19.66 9.82
N LEU A 473 15.99 -19.17 8.61
CA LEU A 473 17.29 -19.27 7.93
C LEU A 473 18.30 -18.33 8.57
N VAL A 474 17.81 -17.13 8.90
CA VAL A 474 18.40 -16.12 9.77
C VAL A 474 17.25 -15.42 10.51
N PRO A 475 17.48 -14.79 11.68
CA PRO A 475 16.44 -14.05 12.38
C PRO A 475 15.72 -13.07 11.45
N GLY A 476 14.39 -13.11 11.44
CA GLY A 476 13.57 -12.27 10.57
C GLY A 476 13.44 -12.74 9.11
N LEU A 477 13.85 -13.97 8.78
CA LEU A 477 13.67 -14.56 7.45
C LEU A 477 13.13 -15.99 7.53
N SER A 478 12.04 -16.26 6.80
CA SER A 478 11.53 -17.61 6.58
C SER A 478 11.24 -17.88 5.12
N LEU A 479 11.39 -19.14 4.70
CA LEU A 479 11.05 -19.60 3.36
C LEU A 479 10.00 -20.71 3.47
N GLN A 480 8.85 -20.49 2.85
CA GLN A 480 7.72 -21.41 2.86
C GLN A 480 7.55 -22.04 1.48
N LYS A 481 7.53 -23.36 1.43
CA LYS A 481 7.39 -24.13 0.21
C LYS A 481 5.92 -24.42 -0.07
N ILE A 482 5.35 -23.72 -1.06
CA ILE A 482 3.95 -23.89 -1.48
C ILE A 482 3.77 -25.20 -2.25
N ASN A 483 4.75 -25.60 -3.07
CA ASN A 483 4.76 -26.89 -3.76
C ASN A 483 6.19 -27.41 -4.05
N ASP A 484 6.29 -28.61 -4.65
CA ASP A 484 7.57 -29.24 -5.04
C ASP A 484 8.18 -28.74 -6.36
N ARG A 485 7.66 -27.64 -6.92
CA ARG A 485 8.06 -27.11 -8.23
C ARG A 485 8.56 -25.66 -8.14
N ASP A 486 9.20 -25.33 -7.03
CA ASP A 486 9.74 -23.98 -6.77
C ASP A 486 8.67 -22.87 -6.83
N LEU A 487 7.47 -23.18 -6.33
CA LEU A 487 6.51 -22.18 -5.90
C LEU A 487 6.74 -21.95 -4.40
N VAL A 488 7.28 -20.80 -4.03
CA VAL A 488 7.70 -20.52 -2.66
C VAL A 488 7.29 -19.12 -2.22
N ALA A 489 7.11 -18.92 -0.92
CA ALA A 489 6.95 -17.63 -0.29
C ALA A 489 8.18 -17.31 0.55
N LEU A 490 8.79 -16.14 0.33
CA LEU A 490 9.99 -15.68 1.03
C LEU A 490 9.61 -14.50 1.92
N ILE A 491 9.66 -14.68 3.24
CA ILE A 491 9.06 -13.75 4.20
C ILE A 491 10.15 -13.06 4.99
N MET A 492 10.16 -11.73 4.89
CA MET A 492 11.15 -10.85 5.52
C MET A 492 10.45 -10.04 6.61
N ASP A 493 10.71 -10.35 7.88
CA ASP A 493 10.05 -9.70 9.01
C ASP A 493 10.36 -8.18 9.09
N TYR A 494 11.50 -7.77 8.54
CA TYR A 494 12.00 -6.40 8.55
C TYR A 494 11.90 -5.72 7.17
N GLY A 495 11.11 -6.26 6.26
CA GLY A 495 10.89 -5.66 4.94
C GLY A 495 9.67 -4.74 4.92
N GLY A 496 9.85 -3.51 4.42
CA GLY A 496 8.75 -2.70 3.85
C GLY A 496 8.40 -3.18 2.43
N HIS A 497 7.70 -2.35 1.66
CA HIS A 497 7.15 -2.73 0.36
C HIS A 497 8.26 -3.16 -0.63
N HIS A 498 8.26 -4.45 -1.03
CA HIS A 498 9.22 -5.10 -1.95
C HIS A 498 10.69 -4.67 -1.76
N THR A 499 11.16 -4.64 -0.51
CA THR A 499 12.51 -4.16 -0.15
C THR A 499 13.64 -4.99 -0.79
N ASP A 500 13.37 -6.26 -1.09
CA ASP A 500 14.24 -7.18 -1.82
C ASP A 500 14.62 -6.66 -3.22
N LEU A 501 13.75 -5.90 -3.89
CA LEU A 501 14.02 -5.34 -5.22
C LEU A 501 14.90 -4.08 -5.22
N MET A 502 15.06 -3.44 -4.05
CA MET A 502 15.88 -2.24 -3.91
C MET A 502 17.37 -2.54 -4.04
N PHE A 503 18.18 -1.51 -4.28
CA PHE A 503 19.64 -1.65 -4.29
C PHE A 503 20.16 -2.13 -2.94
N SER A 504 21.26 -2.88 -2.98
CA SER A 504 21.93 -3.32 -1.76
C SER A 504 22.45 -2.13 -0.95
N SER A 505 22.20 -2.16 0.36
CA SER A 505 22.60 -1.13 1.30
C SER A 505 23.35 -1.75 2.48
N PRO A 506 24.39 -1.10 3.01
CA PRO A 506 25.03 -1.55 4.26
C PRO A 506 24.10 -1.47 5.47
N LEU A 507 22.94 -0.79 5.33
CA LEU A 507 21.91 -0.71 6.36
C LEU A 507 20.88 -1.84 6.26
N ASP A 508 20.93 -2.68 5.22
CA ASP A 508 20.01 -3.80 5.09
C ASP A 508 20.14 -4.76 6.28
N PRO A 509 19.02 -5.15 6.92
CA PRO A 509 19.02 -6.24 7.88
C PRO A 509 19.55 -7.54 7.25
N PRO A 510 20.20 -8.42 8.03
CA PRO A 510 20.70 -9.71 7.52
C PRO A 510 19.62 -10.55 6.81
N SER A 511 18.36 -10.45 7.23
CA SER A 511 17.23 -11.12 6.59
C SER A 511 17.01 -10.67 5.14
N ILE A 512 17.17 -9.39 4.83
CA ILE A 512 16.99 -8.85 3.48
C ILE A 512 18.16 -9.27 2.59
N SER A 513 19.40 -9.15 3.08
CA SER A 513 20.57 -9.61 2.32
C SER A 513 20.47 -11.11 2.02
N LYS A 514 20.06 -11.91 3.01
CA LYS A 514 19.90 -13.36 2.83
C LYS A 514 18.72 -13.71 1.91
N ALA A 515 17.64 -12.95 1.92
CA ALA A 515 16.53 -13.11 0.99
C ALA A 515 17.00 -12.97 -0.47
N ARG A 516 17.76 -11.91 -0.79
CA ARG A 516 18.31 -11.70 -2.14
C ARG A 516 19.29 -12.81 -2.57
N GLU A 517 20.05 -13.38 -1.63
CA GLU A 517 20.90 -14.55 -1.91
C GLU A 517 20.05 -15.76 -2.33
N ILE A 518 18.97 -16.03 -1.60
CA ILE A 518 18.06 -17.14 -1.92
C ILE A 518 17.42 -16.92 -3.29
N GLU A 519 16.93 -15.71 -3.59
CA GLU A 519 16.40 -15.37 -4.92
C GLU A 519 17.41 -15.66 -6.02
N LYS A 520 18.66 -15.25 -5.82
CA LYS A 520 19.76 -15.52 -6.74
C LYS A 520 20.00 -17.03 -6.93
N GLU A 521 19.94 -17.82 -5.85
CA GLU A 521 20.09 -19.28 -5.91
C GLU A 521 18.98 -19.95 -6.72
N TYR A 522 17.72 -19.54 -6.52
CA TYR A 522 16.58 -20.03 -7.32
C TYR A 522 16.70 -19.64 -8.79
N ILE A 523 17.10 -18.41 -9.08
CA ILE A 523 17.33 -17.95 -10.45
C ILE A 523 18.40 -18.80 -11.13
N ALA A 524 19.54 -19.02 -10.46
CA ALA A 524 20.62 -19.87 -10.99
C ALA A 524 20.10 -21.29 -11.30
N LYS A 525 19.37 -21.89 -10.35
CA LYS A 525 18.75 -23.20 -10.52
C LYS A 525 17.82 -23.24 -11.74
N TRP A 526 16.96 -22.24 -11.94
CA TRP A 526 16.02 -22.21 -13.06
C TRP A 526 16.71 -22.02 -14.42
N VAL A 527 17.75 -21.18 -14.46
CA VAL A 527 18.59 -20.97 -15.64
C VAL A 527 19.31 -22.27 -16.02
N ASP A 528 19.92 -22.97 -15.05
CA ASP A 528 20.59 -24.24 -15.30
C ASP A 528 19.61 -25.32 -15.78
N GLN A 529 18.43 -25.40 -15.17
CA GLN A 529 17.38 -26.32 -15.60
C GLN A 529 16.91 -26.04 -17.03
N PHE A 530 16.81 -24.76 -17.43
CA PHE A 530 16.44 -24.38 -18.79
C PHE A 530 17.47 -24.89 -19.81
N TRP A 531 18.76 -24.65 -19.55
CA TRP A 531 19.84 -25.09 -20.45
C TRP A 531 20.04 -26.59 -20.45
N SER A 532 19.72 -27.29 -19.37
CA SER A 532 19.79 -28.76 -19.35
C SER A 532 18.77 -29.46 -20.27
N LYS A 533 17.72 -28.74 -20.68
CA LYS A 533 16.61 -29.25 -21.50
C LYS A 533 16.65 -28.79 -22.95
N THR A 534 17.56 -27.87 -23.30
CA THR A 534 17.71 -27.26 -24.62
C THR A 534 18.99 -27.78 -25.25
#